data_AF-A0A7V1Q0U3-F1
#
_entry.id   AF-A0A7V1Q0U3-F1
#
_cell.length_a   1.000
_cell.length_b   1.000
_cell.length_c   1.000
_cell.angle_alpha   90.00
_cell.angle_beta   90.00
_cell.angle_gamma   90.00
#
_symmetry.space_group_name_H-M   'P 1'
#
loop_
_entity.id
_entity.type
_entity.pdbx_description
1 polymer ?
#
loop_
_entity_poly.entity_id
_entity_poly.type
_entity_poly.pdbx_seq_one_letter_code
_entity_poly.pdbx_strand_id
1 'polypeptide(L)'
;MDKETPMFHREVLYPKLEQILVFVAALDVMLTHLILCLGGVEANPVAMRIFEHGGTLGISLYKFALLALVVFLVESIGARRVNTGRMLVKAAIGINMLPIVVALMILPSLVAAYWIA
;
A
#
# COMPACT_ATOMS: atom_id res chain seq x y z
N MET A 1 -8.98 -42.57 12.22
CA MET A 1 -8.10 -41.99 11.19
C MET A 1 -8.85 -40.79 10.64
N ASP A 2 -8.72 -39.67 11.36
CA ASP A 2 -9.49 -38.45 11.10
C ASP A 2 -9.04 -37.82 9.78
N LYS A 3 -10.02 -37.49 8.93
CA LYS A 3 -9.78 -36.70 7.73
C LYS A 3 -9.48 -35.28 8.17
N GLU A 4 -8.20 -34.91 8.18
CA GLU A 4 -7.81 -33.51 8.21
C GLU A 4 -8.41 -32.84 6.98
N THR A 5 -9.47 -32.06 7.19
CA THR A 5 -10.05 -31.20 6.16
C THR A 5 -9.27 -29.90 6.20
N PRO A 6 -8.44 -29.57 5.19
CA PRO A 6 -7.72 -28.30 5.19
C PRO A 6 -8.72 -27.15 5.02
N MET A 7 -8.97 -26.41 6.11
CA MET A 7 -10.04 -25.40 6.25
C MET A 7 -9.69 -24.01 5.68
N PHE A 8 -8.77 -23.88 4.71
CA PHE A 8 -8.31 -22.57 4.21
C PHE A 8 -8.16 -22.49 2.68
N HIS A 9 -9.09 -23.04 1.91
CA HIS A 9 -9.21 -22.72 0.47
C HIS A 9 -10.37 -21.77 0.22
N ARG A 10 -10.35 -20.59 0.85
CA ARG A 10 -11.19 -19.49 0.37
C ARG A 10 -10.41 -18.80 -0.73
N GLU A 11 -10.79 -19.05 -1.98
CA GLU A 11 -10.23 -18.33 -3.11
C GLU A 11 -10.50 -16.84 -2.94
N VAL A 12 -9.44 -16.05 -3.01
CA VAL A 12 -9.50 -14.59 -3.03
C VAL A 12 -10.47 -14.15 -4.12
N LEU A 13 -11.37 -13.20 -3.82
CA LEU A 13 -12.45 -12.86 -4.75
C LEU A 13 -11.94 -12.19 -6.05
N TYR A 14 -10.85 -11.41 -5.96
CA TYR A 14 -10.30 -10.68 -7.11
C TYR A 14 -8.78 -10.87 -7.22
N PRO A 15 -8.29 -12.10 -7.43
CA PRO A 15 -6.89 -12.45 -7.20
C PRO A 15 -5.92 -11.59 -8.03
N LYS A 16 -6.22 -11.35 -9.31
CA LYS A 16 -5.39 -10.50 -10.18
C LYS A 16 -5.35 -9.03 -9.74
N LEU A 17 -6.49 -8.48 -9.30
CA LEU A 17 -6.58 -7.07 -8.92
C LEU A 17 -5.95 -6.83 -7.54
N GLU A 18 -6.15 -7.76 -6.61
CA GLU A 18 -5.55 -7.69 -5.29
C GLU A 18 -4.03 -7.88 -5.35
N GLN A 19 -3.51 -8.74 -6.23
CA GLN A 19 -2.07 -8.82 -6.51
C GLN A 19 -1.49 -7.49 -7.00
N ILE A 20 -2.15 -6.83 -7.95
CA ILE A 20 -1.73 -5.50 -8.43
C ILE A 20 -1.79 -4.49 -7.28
N LEU A 21 -2.84 -4.51 -6.48
CA LEU A 21 -2.98 -3.61 -5.33
C LEU A 21 -1.83 -3.78 -4.33
N VAL A 22 -1.49 -5.01 -3.97
CA VAL A 22 -0.37 -5.32 -3.07
C VAL A 22 0.96 -4.86 -3.68
N PHE A 23 1.17 -5.10 -4.98
CA PHE A 23 2.37 -4.64 -5.68
C PHE A 23 2.52 -3.11 -5.67
N VAL A 24 1.44 -2.39 -6.00
CA VAL A 24 1.40 -0.92 -5.98
C VAL A 24 1.65 -0.40 -4.56
N ALA A 25 1.00 -0.98 -3.55
CA ALA A 25 1.21 -0.58 -2.16
C ALA A 25 2.65 -0.86 -1.66
N ALA A 26 3.26 -1.96 -2.08
CA ALA A 26 4.66 -2.24 -1.76
C ALA A 26 5.60 -1.22 -2.41
N LEU A 27 5.33 -0.84 -3.68
CA LEU A 27 6.09 0.19 -4.37
C LEU A 27 5.96 1.56 -3.69
N ASP A 28 4.76 1.93 -3.22
CA ASP A 28 4.53 3.14 -2.43
C ASP A 28 5.39 3.17 -1.16
N VAL A 29 5.42 2.07 -0.39
CA VAL A 29 6.27 1.95 0.81
C VAL A 29 7.74 2.15 0.46
N MET A 30 8.25 1.46 -0.57
CA MET A 30 9.66 1.56 -0.98
C MET A 30 10.04 2.98 -1.40
N LEU A 31 9.20 3.65 -2.19
CA LEU A 31 9.46 5.02 -2.65
C LEU A 31 9.38 6.02 -1.49
N THR A 32 8.45 5.81 -0.55
CA THR A 32 8.36 6.62 0.67
C THR A 32 9.64 6.53 1.49
N HIS A 33 10.18 5.32 1.67
CA HIS A 33 11.48 5.13 2.35
C HIS A 33 12.59 5.88 1.62
N LEU A 34 12.66 5.77 0.29
CA LEU A 34 13.69 6.45 -0.48
C LEU A 34 13.59 7.98 -0.34
N ILE A 35 12.38 8.54 -0.44
CA ILE A 35 12.15 9.98 -0.26
C ILE A 35 12.59 10.44 1.12
N LEU A 36 12.19 9.73 2.18
CA LEU A 36 12.53 10.08 3.56
C LEU A 36 14.05 9.97 3.81
N CYS A 37 14.72 8.97 3.25
CA CYS A 37 16.18 8.82 3.33
C CYS A 37 16.93 9.96 2.63
N LEU A 38 16.37 10.53 1.57
CA LEU A 38 16.93 11.68 0.85
C LEU A 38 16.59 13.03 1.50
N GLY A 39 16.01 13.04 2.70
CA GLY A 39 15.62 14.26 3.43
C GLY A 39 14.29 14.88 2.96
N GLY A 40 13.52 14.16 2.14
CA GLY A 40 12.14 14.53 1.81
C GLY A 40 11.20 14.35 3.01
N VAL A 41 9.98 14.87 2.86
CA VAL A 41 8.93 14.78 3.89
C VAL A 41 7.70 14.06 3.34
N GLU A 42 7.04 13.28 4.21
CA GLU A 42 5.78 12.62 3.86
C GLU A 42 4.65 13.66 3.83
N ALA A 43 3.91 13.69 2.72
CA ALA A 43 2.83 14.66 2.52
C ALA A 43 1.62 14.37 3.42
N ASN A 44 1.43 13.11 3.82
CA ASN A 44 0.39 12.72 4.77
C ASN A 44 0.82 13.06 6.22
N PRO A 45 0.15 14.01 6.91
CA PRO A 45 0.55 14.42 8.26
C PRO A 45 0.43 13.29 9.30
N VAL A 46 -0.50 12.36 9.10
CA VAL A 46 -0.68 11.21 10.01
C VAL A 46 0.49 10.24 9.85
N ALA A 47 0.88 9.96 8.60
CA ALA A 47 2.03 9.10 8.32
C ALA A 47 3.34 9.73 8.81
N MET A 48 3.50 11.05 8.68
CA MET A 48 4.66 11.78 9.21
C MET A 48 4.75 11.66 10.73
N ARG A 49 3.64 11.83 11.48
CA ARG A 49 3.64 11.64 12.94
C ARG A 49 4.00 10.21 13.34
N ILE A 50 3.54 9.21 12.58
CA ILE A 50 3.91 7.81 12.83
C ILE A 50 5.39 7.59 12.57
N PHE A 51 5.93 8.20 11.51
CA PHE A 51 7.36 8.18 11.22
C PHE A 51 8.20 8.85 12.32
N GLU A 52 7.77 9.99 12.86
CA GLU A 52 8.48 10.70 13.95
C GLU A 52 8.65 9.84 15.20
N HIS A 53 7.69 8.96 15.51
CA HIS A 53 7.73 8.11 16.70
C HIS A 53 8.29 6.71 16.44
N GLY A 54 8.01 6.14 15.27
CA GLY A 54 8.31 4.75 14.92
C GLY A 54 9.35 4.58 13.81
N GLY A 55 9.88 5.67 13.26
CA GLY A 55 10.82 5.68 12.15
C GLY A 55 10.28 4.99 10.90
N THR A 56 11.22 4.44 10.12
CA THR A 56 10.96 3.72 8.87
C THR A 56 10.10 2.46 9.07
N LEU A 57 10.27 1.77 10.20
CA LEU A 57 9.45 0.60 10.54
C LEU A 57 8.01 1.00 10.85
N GLY A 58 7.81 2.08 11.62
CA GLY A 58 6.48 2.59 11.96
C GLY A 58 5.67 2.98 10.73
N ILE A 59 6.26 3.72 9.79
CA ILE A 59 5.56 4.12 8.56
C ILE A 59 5.24 2.92 7.66
N SER A 60 6.12 1.91 7.57
CA SER A 60 5.84 0.67 6.85
C SER A 60 4.64 -0.07 7.44
N LEU A 61 4.63 -0.28 8.75
CA LEU A 61 3.54 -0.97 9.43
C LEU A 61 2.21 -0.23 9.22
N TYR A 62 2.21 1.10 9.29
CA TYR A 62 1.02 1.90 9.01
C TYR A 62 0.48 1.70 7.59
N LYS A 63 1.35 1.77 6.57
CA LYS A 63 0.94 1.59 5.17
C LYS A 63 0.46 0.16 4.90
N PHE A 64 1.13 -0.85 5.44
CA PHE A 64 0.68 -2.25 5.33
C PHE A 64 -0.63 -2.50 6.10
N ALA A 65 -0.84 -1.87 7.26
CA ALA A 65 -2.11 -1.96 7.98
C ALA A 65 -3.27 -1.34 7.20
N LEU A 66 -3.04 -0.19 6.54
CA LEU A 66 -4.02 0.40 5.63
C LEU A 66 -4.32 -0.50 4.44
N LEU A 67 -3.30 -1.10 3.82
CA LEU A 67 -3.49 -2.08 2.74
C LEU A 67 -4.34 -3.26 3.20
N ALA A 68 -4.00 -3.85 4.35
CA ALA A 68 -4.74 -4.98 4.92
C ALA A 68 -6.21 -4.61 5.18
N LEU A 69 -6.46 -3.42 5.74
CA LEU A 69 -7.82 -2.90 5.95
C LEU A 69 -8.57 -2.75 4.62
N VAL A 70 -7.93 -2.21 3.58
CA VAL A 70 -8.55 -2.05 2.26
C VAL A 70 -8.89 -3.40 1.63
N VAL A 71 -7.97 -4.36 1.66
CA VAL A 71 -8.22 -5.73 1.17
C VAL A 71 -9.39 -6.36 1.91
N PHE A 72 -9.40 -6.26 3.25
CA PHE A 72 -10.50 -6.76 4.07
C PHE A 72 -11.86 -6.13 3.70
N LEU A 73 -11.91 -4.82 3.47
CA LEU A 73 -13.13 -4.12 3.06
C LEU A 73 -13.59 -4.57 1.66
N VAL A 74 -12.66 -4.70 0.71
CA VAL A 74 -12.93 -5.16 -0.65
C VAL A 74 -13.52 -6.58 -0.63
N GLU A 75 -12.92 -7.50 0.13
CA GLU A 75 -13.41 -8.88 0.22
C GLU A 75 -14.75 -8.97 0.94
N SER A 76 -14.92 -8.25 2.05
CA SER A 76 -16.16 -8.26 2.84
C SER A 76 -17.35 -7.68 2.06
N ILE A 77 -17.14 -6.58 1.33
CA ILE A 77 -18.17 -5.97 0.48
C ILE A 77 -18.38 -6.79 -0.80
N GLY A 78 -17.30 -7.26 -1.41
CA GLY A 78 -17.31 -8.07 -2.63
C GLY A 78 -18.05 -9.40 -2.44
N ALA A 79 -17.96 -10.00 -1.25
CA ALA A 79 -18.70 -11.21 -0.89
C ALA A 79 -20.22 -11.03 -0.95
N ARG A 80 -20.71 -9.79 -0.76
CA ARG A 80 -22.15 -9.46 -0.86
C ARG A 80 -22.52 -8.88 -2.23
N ARG A 81 -21.61 -8.13 -2.85
CA ARG A 81 -21.83 -7.43 -4.13
C ARG A 81 -20.57 -7.44 -4.99
N VAL A 82 -20.47 -8.44 -5.86
CA VAL A 82 -19.28 -8.68 -6.70
C VAL A 82 -18.89 -7.49 -7.57
N ASN A 83 -19.86 -6.78 -8.15
CA ASN A 83 -19.57 -5.61 -9.00
C ASN A 83 -19.04 -4.42 -8.19
N THR A 84 -19.58 -4.19 -6.99
CA THR A 84 -19.13 -3.13 -6.09
C THR A 84 -17.72 -3.41 -5.57
N GLY A 85 -17.43 -4.64 -5.15
CA GLY A 85 -16.07 -5.03 -4.72
C GLY A 85 -15.03 -4.85 -5.83
N ARG A 86 -15.37 -5.19 -7.07
CA ARG A 86 -14.50 -4.96 -8.24
C ARG A 86 -14.25 -3.48 -8.49
N MET A 87 -15.24 -2.62 -8.29
CA MET A 87 -15.06 -1.16 -8.43
C MET A 87 -14.18 -0.61 -7.30
N LEU A 88 -14.39 -1.08 -6.06
CA LEU A 88 -13.61 -0.69 -4.89
C LEU A 88 -12.13 -1.04 -5.05
N VAL A 89 -11.80 -2.26 -5.49
CA VAL A 89 -10.40 -2.64 -5.66
C VAL A 89 -9.71 -1.81 -6.76
N LYS A 90 -10.43 -1.50 -7.85
CA LYS A 90 -9.91 -0.60 -8.91
C LYS A 90 -9.68 0.81 -8.40
N ALA A 91 -10.61 1.35 -7.61
CA ALA A 91 -10.46 2.65 -6.98
C ALA A 91 -9.28 2.66 -5.99
N ALA A 92 -9.13 1.61 -5.19
CA ALA A 92 -8.00 1.44 -4.28
C ALA A 92 -6.65 1.42 -5.01
N ILE A 93 -6.55 0.70 -6.13
CA ILE A 93 -5.35 0.72 -6.99
C ILE A 93 -5.09 2.15 -7.47
N GLY A 94 -6.11 2.83 -8.00
CA GLY A 94 -5.99 4.21 -8.47
C GLY A 94 -5.50 5.18 -7.41
N ILE A 95 -6.02 5.07 -6.18
CA ILE A 95 -5.60 5.90 -5.05
C ILE A 95 -4.16 5.59 -4.65
N ASN A 96 -3.77 4.31 -4.57
CA ASN A 96 -2.40 3.90 -4.22
C ASN A 96 -1.37 4.27 -5.31
N MET A 97 -1.80 4.47 -6.56
CA MET A 97 -0.92 4.94 -7.63
C MET A 97 -0.54 6.43 -7.48
N LEU A 98 -1.36 7.25 -6.83
CA LEU A 98 -1.10 8.69 -6.68
C LEU A 98 0.26 8.99 -6.02
N PRO A 99 0.59 8.45 -4.84
CA PRO A 99 1.88 8.73 -4.20
C PRO A 99 3.06 8.20 -5.01
N ILE A 100 2.90 7.10 -5.75
CA ILE A 100 3.95 6.58 -6.66
C ILE A 100 4.23 7.57 -7.79
N VAL A 101 3.19 8.08 -8.44
CA VAL A 101 3.36 9.07 -9.52
C VAL A 101 4.05 10.32 -9.00
N VAL A 102 3.62 10.83 -7.84
CA VAL A 102 4.24 12.00 -7.19
C VAL A 102 5.70 11.71 -6.83
N ALA A 103 5.98 10.54 -6.24
CA ALA A 103 7.32 10.14 -5.89
C ALA A 103 8.24 10.06 -7.12
N LEU A 104 7.78 9.49 -8.23
CA LEU A 104 8.55 9.41 -9.46
C LEU A 104 8.84 10.79 -10.07
N MET A 105 7.98 11.79 -9.86
CA MET A 105 8.22 13.16 -10.30
C MET A 105 9.26 13.89 -9.43
N ILE A 106 9.26 13.64 -8.12
CA ILE A 106 10.09 14.39 -7.14
C ILE A 106 11.44 13.71 -6.89
N LEU A 107 11.53 12.39 -6.96
CA LEU A 107 12.76 11.65 -6.67
C LEU A 107 13.99 12.12 -7.46
N PRO A 108 13.92 12.41 -8.77
CA PRO A 108 15.08 12.89 -9.51
C PRO A 108 15.66 14.19 -8.95
N SER A 109 14.82 15.12 -8.51
CA SER A 109 15.30 16.39 -7.93
C SER A 109 15.89 16.19 -6.54
N LEU A 110 15.30 15.31 -5.72
CA LEU A 110 15.85 14.94 -4.42
C LEU A 110 17.21 14.26 -4.55
N VAL A 111 17.36 13.33 -5.49
CA VAL A 111 18.64 12.64 -5.75
C VAL A 111 19.70 13.64 -6.20
N ALA A 112 19.36 14.56 -7.11
CA ALA A 112 20.28 15.60 -7.56
C ALA A 112 20.71 16.52 -6.41
N ALA A 113 19.77 16.93 -5.55
CA ALA A 113 20.06 17.78 -4.39
C ALA A 113 20.97 17.07 -3.38
N TYR A 114 20.69 15.79 -3.09
CA TYR A 114 21.48 14.98 -2.18
C TYR A 114 22.92 14.75 -2.67
N TRP A 115 23.14 14.63 -3.99
CA TRP A 115 24.48 14.41 -4.56
C TRP A 115 25.36 15.67 -4.55
N ILE A 116 24.76 16.85 -4.50
CA ILE A 116 25.46 18.14 -4.50
C ILE A 116 25.80 18.61 -3.07
N ALA A 117 25.13 18.06 -2.06
CA ALA A 117 25.33 18.35 -0.63
C ALA A 117 26.47 17.53 -0.03
#